data_AF-A0A177L9N1-F1
#
_entry.id   AF-A0A177L9N1-F1
#
_cell.length_a   1.000
_cell.length_b   1.000
_cell.length_c   1.000
_cell.angle_alpha   90.00
_cell.angle_beta   90.00
_cell.angle_gamma   90.00
#
_symmetry.space_group_name_H-M   'P 1'
#
loop_
_entity.id
_entity.type
_entity.pdbx_description
1 polymer ?
#
loop_
_entity_poly.entity_id
_entity_poly.type
_entity_poly.pdbx_seq_one_letter_code
_entity_poly.pdbx_strand_id
1 'polypeptide(L)'
;METDLKIVLGKAFGELYEIQKKQGIKKVDEGHIFGLLNGFEEALNNEFEHLNFITEEEVNKVSHYFAPYVEAEEKTKELPPFTNMQSDLEKQGIGQARFITILRYLNATNRLNVDVNEAGDFTLTEEVR
;
A
#
# COMPACT_ATOMS: atom_id res chain seq x y z
N MET A 1 4.11 -14.04 -14.11
CA MET A 1 3.64 -15.05 -13.14
C MET A 1 3.42 -16.35 -13.87
N GLU A 2 3.80 -17.49 -13.29
CA GLU A 2 3.54 -18.80 -13.89
C GLU A 2 2.02 -19.04 -14.02
N THR A 3 1.58 -19.66 -15.12
CA THR A 3 0.15 -19.84 -15.45
C THR A 3 -0.60 -20.61 -14.37
N ASP A 4 0.01 -21.66 -13.83
CA ASP A 4 -0.62 -22.49 -12.78
C ASP A 4 -0.81 -21.69 -11.49
N LEU A 5 0.19 -20.88 -11.10
CA LEU A 5 0.09 -19.98 -9.95
C LEU A 5 -1.00 -18.92 -10.17
N LYS A 6 -1.09 -18.35 -11.38
CA LYS A 6 -2.13 -17.37 -11.75
C LYS A 6 -3.53 -17.94 -11.57
N ILE A 7 -3.75 -19.18 -12.01
CA ILE A 7 -5.04 -19.86 -11.89
C ILE A 7 -5.38 -20.17 -10.43
N VAL A 8 -4.41 -20.69 -9.66
CA VAL A 8 -4.63 -21.00 -8.23
C VAL A 8 -4.98 -19.75 -7.44
N LEU A 9 -4.25 -18.65 -7.66
CA LEU A 9 -4.55 -17.37 -7.03
C LEU A 9 -5.89 -16.83 -7.50
N GLY A 10 -6.21 -16.90 -8.80
CA GLY A 10 -7.50 -16.49 -9.32
C GLY A 10 -8.66 -17.18 -8.60
N LYS A 11 -8.59 -18.50 -8.43
CA LYS A 11 -9.61 -19.26 -7.69
C LYS A 11 -9.71 -18.82 -6.23
N ALA A 12 -8.59 -18.62 -5.55
CA ALA A 12 -8.60 -18.14 -4.17
C ALA A 12 -9.26 -16.75 -4.04
N PHE A 13 -8.96 -15.82 -4.96
CA PHE A 13 -9.59 -14.50 -5.01
C PHE A 13 -11.09 -14.59 -5.33
N GLY A 14 -11.49 -15.44 -6.27
CA GLY A 14 -12.89 -15.70 -6.59
C GLY A 14 -13.69 -16.17 -5.37
N GLU A 15 -13.15 -17.11 -4.59
CA GLU A 15 -13.77 -17.59 -3.35
C GLU A 15 -13.89 -16.48 -2.29
N LEU A 16 -12.86 -15.64 -2.14
CA LEU A 16 -12.90 -14.49 -1.23
C LEU A 16 -13.99 -13.49 -1.64
N TYR A 17 -14.13 -13.20 -2.93
CA TYR A 17 -15.18 -12.30 -3.41
C TYR A 17 -16.58 -12.89 -3.23
N GLU A 18 -16.78 -14.19 -3.41
CA GLU A 18 -18.02 -14.88 -3.08
C GLU A 18 -18.37 -14.74 -1.58
N ILE A 19 -17.40 -14.92 -0.70
CA ILE A 19 -17.58 -14.74 0.75
C ILE A 19 -17.95 -13.30 1.08
N GLN A 20 -17.22 -12.31 0.54
CA GLN A 20 -17.50 -10.89 0.75
C GLN A 20 -18.90 -10.51 0.26
N LYS A 21 -19.30 -11.01 -0.91
CA LYS A 21 -20.64 -10.80 -1.47
C LYS A 21 -21.72 -11.37 -0.56
N LYS A 22 -21.54 -12.57 -0.01
CA LYS A 22 -22.47 -13.18 0.97
C LYS A 22 -22.58 -12.38 2.27
N GLN A 23 -21.54 -11.64 2.63
CA GLN A 23 -21.52 -10.72 3.77
C GLN A 23 -22.08 -9.32 3.44
N GLY A 24 -22.56 -9.09 2.22
CA GLY A 24 -23.08 -7.79 1.78
C GLY A 24 -22.01 -6.78 1.34
N ILE A 25 -20.74 -7.18 1.27
CA ILE A 25 -19.63 -6.35 0.80
C ILE A 25 -19.54 -6.52 -0.72
N LYS A 26 -20.19 -5.62 -1.48
CA LYS A 26 -20.21 -5.71 -2.95
C LYS A 26 -19.17 -4.79 -3.58
N LYS A 27 -18.00 -5.35 -3.90
CA LYS A 27 -16.91 -4.64 -4.59
C LYS A 27 -16.68 -5.08 -6.04
N VAL A 28 -17.15 -6.27 -6.41
CA VAL A 28 -16.85 -6.94 -7.68
C VAL A 28 -18.14 -7.53 -8.27
N ASP A 29 -18.28 -7.52 -9.59
CA ASP A 29 -19.43 -8.09 -10.29
C ASP A 29 -19.38 -9.63 -10.39
N GLU A 30 -20.52 -10.25 -10.68
CA GLU A 30 -20.65 -11.71 -10.71
C GLU A 30 -19.90 -12.35 -11.88
N GLY A 31 -19.75 -11.63 -13.00
CA GLY A 31 -19.03 -12.11 -14.17
C GLY A 31 -17.54 -12.24 -13.88
N HIS A 32 -16.95 -11.23 -13.23
CA HIS A 32 -15.55 -11.29 -12.82
C HIS A 32 -15.28 -12.41 -11.81
N ILE A 33 -16.14 -12.58 -10.80
CA ILE A 33 -16.04 -13.68 -9.83
C ILE A 33 -16.09 -15.04 -10.53
N PHE A 34 -17.08 -15.24 -11.42
CA PHE A 34 -17.19 -16.47 -12.21
C PHE A 34 -15.95 -16.70 -13.08
N GLY A 35 -15.44 -15.63 -13.68
CA GLY A 35 -14.21 -15.63 -14.48
C GLY A 35 -13.01 -16.14 -13.69
N LEU A 36 -12.80 -15.60 -12.48
CA LEU A 36 -11.71 -15.99 -11.58
C LEU A 36 -11.81 -17.46 -11.14
N LEU A 37 -13.01 -17.93 -10.76
CA LEU A 37 -13.23 -19.30 -10.30
C LEU A 37 -12.98 -20.36 -11.39
N ASN A 38 -13.18 -19.99 -12.66
CA ASN A 38 -13.05 -20.89 -13.80
C ASN A 38 -11.77 -20.67 -14.61
N GLY A 39 -10.92 -19.72 -14.23
CA GLY A 39 -9.63 -19.48 -14.89
C GLY A 39 -9.75 -18.75 -16.24
N PHE A 40 -10.73 -17.87 -16.39
CA PHE A 40 -10.85 -17.02 -17.58
C PHE A 40 -9.69 -16.02 -17.63
N GLU A 41 -8.95 -16.01 -18.74
CA GLU A 41 -7.75 -15.19 -18.91
C GLU A 41 -8.02 -13.70 -18.71
N GLU A 42 -9.14 -13.18 -19.24
CA GLU A 42 -9.53 -11.77 -19.07
C GLU A 42 -9.68 -11.39 -17.59
N ALA A 43 -10.39 -12.18 -16.80
CA ALA A 43 -10.58 -11.94 -15.36
C ALA A 43 -9.25 -12.03 -14.60
N LEU A 44 -8.41 -13.02 -14.94
CA LEU A 44 -7.09 -13.19 -14.33
C LEU A 44 -6.13 -12.04 -14.70
N ASN A 45 -6.20 -11.51 -15.92
CA ASN A 45 -5.40 -10.38 -16.36
C ASN A 45 -5.85 -9.12 -15.64
N ASN A 46 -7.15 -8.88 -15.58
CA ASN A 46 -7.70 -7.68 -14.93
C ASN A 46 -7.36 -7.64 -13.43
N GLU A 47 -7.38 -8.79 -12.75
CA GLU A 47 -7.03 -8.91 -11.33
C GLU A 47 -5.52 -8.72 -11.06
N PHE A 48 -4.66 -9.32 -11.90
CA PHE A 48 -3.23 -9.44 -11.57
C PHE A 48 -2.28 -8.52 -12.34
N GLU A 49 -2.68 -7.99 -13.51
CA GLU A 49 -1.79 -7.12 -14.30
C GLU A 49 -1.66 -5.71 -13.70
N HIS A 50 -2.62 -5.29 -12.87
CA HIS A 50 -2.62 -4.00 -12.20
C HIS A 50 -2.20 -4.08 -10.74
N LEU A 51 -1.48 -5.14 -10.35
CA LEU A 51 -0.90 -5.22 -9.00
C LEU A 51 0.13 -4.10 -8.84
N ASN A 52 -0.30 -3.00 -8.22
CA ASN A 52 0.54 -1.87 -7.86
C ASN A 52 1.48 -2.26 -6.72
N PHE A 53 2.55 -2.98 -7.05
CA PHE A 53 3.58 -3.31 -6.09
C PHE A 53 4.39 -2.06 -5.70
N ILE A 54 4.72 -1.97 -4.42
CA ILE A 54 5.65 -0.99 -3.88
C ILE A 54 7.01 -1.67 -3.82
N THR A 55 8.01 -1.07 -4.45
CA THR A 55 9.37 -1.61 -4.50
C THR A 55 10.15 -1.34 -3.22
N GLU A 56 11.17 -2.16 -2.96
CA GLU A 56 12.14 -1.88 -1.92
C GLU A 56 12.87 -0.55 -2.16
N GLU A 57 13.13 -0.19 -3.43
CA GLU A 57 13.71 1.11 -3.79
C GLU A 57 12.82 2.28 -3.32
N GLU A 58 11.51 2.21 -3.54
CA GLU A 58 10.56 3.23 -3.06
C GLU A 58 10.53 3.30 -1.54
N VAL A 59 10.54 2.16 -0.85
CA VAL A 59 10.62 2.12 0.62
C VAL A 59 11.92 2.76 1.11
N ASN A 60 13.04 2.47 0.44
CA ASN A 60 14.34 3.01 0.78
C ASN A 60 14.41 4.52 0.54
N LYS A 61 13.86 5.04 -0.57
CA LYS A 61 13.80 6.49 -0.84
C LYS A 61 13.09 7.23 0.29
N VAL A 62 11.92 6.73 0.72
CA VAL A 62 11.19 7.31 1.85
C VAL A 62 11.99 7.17 3.13
N SER A 63 12.54 5.99 3.44
CA SER A 63 13.34 5.79 4.66
C SER A 63 14.55 6.73 4.74
N HIS A 64 15.26 6.95 3.64
CA HIS A 64 16.42 7.85 3.59
C HIS A 64 16.02 9.31 3.74
N TYR A 65 14.84 9.71 3.24
CA TYR A 65 14.31 11.06 3.46
C TYR A 65 14.14 11.34 4.97
N PHE A 66 13.66 10.34 5.73
CA PHE A 66 13.42 10.49 7.17
C PHE A 66 14.66 10.23 8.05
N ALA A 67 15.71 9.60 7.53
CA ALA A 67 16.89 9.22 8.32
C ALA A 67 17.52 10.38 9.12
N PRO A 68 17.73 11.59 8.56
CA PRO A 68 18.30 12.70 9.32
C PRO A 68 17.45 13.12 10.54
N TYR A 69 16.13 13.03 10.41
CA TYR A 69 15.19 13.40 11.48
C TYR A 69 15.10 12.34 12.58
N VAL A 70 15.36 11.07 12.24
CA VAL A 70 15.36 9.95 13.19
C VAL A 70 16.70 9.87 13.93
N GLU A 71 17.82 10.03 13.22
CA GLU A 71 19.18 9.94 13.79
C GLU A 71 19.52 11.09 14.74
N ALA A 72 18.93 12.27 14.52
CA ALA A 72 19.21 13.44 15.36
C ALA A 72 18.53 13.37 16.76
N GLU A 73 17.75 12.33 17.06
CA GLU A 73 16.79 12.28 18.19
C GLU A 73 15.87 13.53 18.25
N GLU A 74 15.82 14.28 17.15
CA GLU A 74 15.04 15.48 17.05
C GLU A 74 13.59 15.06 17.06
N LYS A 75 12.93 15.26 18.19
CA LYS A 75 11.48 15.21 18.30
C LYS A 75 10.91 16.21 17.30
N THR A 76 10.64 15.77 16.07
CA THR A 76 9.52 16.05 15.13
C THR A 76 9.01 17.48 14.94
N LYS A 77 9.53 18.46 15.67
CA LYS A 77 9.31 19.89 15.55
C LYS A 77 10.02 20.47 14.32
N GLU A 78 10.99 19.72 13.78
CA GLU A 78 11.74 20.08 12.58
C GLU A 78 11.28 19.32 11.33
N LEU A 79 10.29 18.42 11.46
CA LEU A 79 9.73 17.77 10.28
C LEU A 79 9.06 18.83 9.39
N PRO A 80 9.41 18.89 8.10
CA PRO A 80 8.77 19.82 7.19
C PRO A 80 7.27 19.47 7.06
N PRO A 81 6.42 20.45 6.72
CA PRO A 81 5.01 20.19 6.44
C PRO A 81 4.82 19.08 5.41
N PHE A 82 3.76 18.29 5.54
CA PHE A 82 3.49 17.16 4.64
C PHE A 82 3.53 17.53 3.16
N THR A 83 3.00 18.70 2.80
CA THR A 83 3.01 19.20 1.43
C THR A 83 4.43 19.34 0.85
N ASN A 84 5.41 19.67 1.69
CA ASN A 84 6.80 19.79 1.28
C ASN A 84 7.43 18.41 1.10
N MET A 85 7.20 17.50 2.06
CA MET A 85 7.64 16.11 1.97
C MET A 85 7.09 15.40 0.73
N GLN A 86 5.79 15.58 0.49
CA GLN A 86 5.10 15.06 -0.68
C GLN A 86 5.72 15.61 -1.97
N SER A 87 5.94 16.93 -2.06
CA SER A 87 6.53 17.54 -3.26
C SER A 87 7.93 17.00 -3.54
N ASP A 88 8.74 16.76 -2.51
CA ASP A 88 10.10 16.25 -2.67
C ASP A 88 10.15 14.78 -3.09
N LEU A 89 9.23 13.96 -2.60
CA LEU A 89 9.12 12.55 -2.98
C LEU A 89 8.40 12.36 -4.32
N GLU A 90 7.50 13.26 -4.69
CA GLU A 90 6.87 13.29 -6.01
C GLU A 90 7.91 13.56 -7.11
N LYS A 91 8.87 14.47 -6.88
CA LYS A 91 10.04 14.68 -7.76
C LYS A 91 10.91 13.42 -7.91
N GLN A 92 10.84 12.49 -6.96
CA GLN A 92 11.54 11.21 -6.98
C GLN A 92 10.69 10.05 -7.55
N GLY A 93 9.49 10.36 -8.06
CA GLY A 93 8.57 9.41 -8.68
C GLY A 93 7.59 8.74 -7.71
N ILE A 94 7.51 9.19 -6.46
CA ILE A 94 6.61 8.61 -5.46
C ILE A 94 5.38 9.51 -5.31
N GLY A 95 4.27 9.08 -5.90
CA GLY A 95 2.99 9.79 -5.75
C GLY A 95 2.42 9.70 -4.33
N GLN A 96 1.51 10.62 -3.99
CA GLN A 96 0.93 10.76 -2.64
C GLN A 96 0.38 9.46 -2.06
N ALA A 97 -0.43 8.70 -2.81
CA ALA A 97 -1.03 7.46 -2.32
C ALA A 97 0.02 6.39 -1.96
N ARG A 98 1.08 6.27 -2.78
CA ARG A 98 2.22 5.39 -2.51
C ARG A 98 2.99 5.88 -1.29
N PHE A 99 3.24 7.18 -1.19
CA PHE A 99 3.93 7.78 -0.04
C PHE A 99 3.21 7.48 1.29
N ILE A 100 1.91 7.74 1.37
CA ILE A 100 1.10 7.44 2.57
C ILE A 100 1.16 5.96 2.92
N THR A 101 1.09 5.07 1.93
CA THR A 101 1.15 3.62 2.13
C THR A 101 2.52 3.18 2.68
N ILE A 102 3.61 3.75 2.16
CA ILE A 102 4.96 3.48 2.64
C ILE A 102 5.14 3.98 4.07
N LEU A 103 4.63 5.17 4.41
CA LEU A 103 4.70 5.68 5.78
C LEU A 103 3.97 4.78 6.79
N ARG A 104 2.75 4.36 6.45
CA ARG A 104 1.99 3.41 7.27
C ARG A 104 2.72 2.09 7.45
N TYR A 105 3.37 1.59 6.40
CA TYR A 105 4.19 0.38 6.47
C TYR A 105 5.41 0.55 7.40
N LEU A 106 6.12 1.69 7.30
CA LEU A 106 7.26 1.98 8.18
C LEU A 106 6.83 2.14 9.64
N ASN A 107 5.67 2.73 9.91
CA ASN A 107 5.09 2.83 11.25
C ASN A 107 4.68 1.46 11.80
N ALA A 108 3.94 0.67 11.02
CA ALA A 108 3.54 -0.68 11.41
C ALA A 108 4.73 -1.63 11.67
N THR A 109 5.91 -1.31 11.14
CA THR A 109 7.16 -2.07 11.33
C THR A 109 8.11 -1.44 12.36
N ASN A 110 7.66 -0.43 13.11
CA ASN A 110 8.45 0.32 14.09
C ASN A 110 9.76 0.92 13.52
N ARG A 111 9.80 1.19 12.22
CA ARG A 111 10.93 1.83 11.55
C ARG A 111 10.81 3.35 11.56
N LEU A 112 9.60 3.88 11.77
CA LEU A 112 9.31 5.31 11.82
C LEU A 112 8.04 5.57 12.66
N ASN A 113 8.12 6.36 13.73
CA ASN A 113 6.97 6.66 14.61
C ASN A 113 6.10 7.80 14.06
N VAL A 114 5.43 7.55 12.93
CA VAL A 114 4.61 8.54 12.22
C VAL A 114 3.28 7.91 11.83
N ASP A 115 2.17 8.41 12.37
CA ASP A 115 0.82 8.04 11.96
C ASP A 115 0.27 9.03 10.94
N VAL A 116 -0.30 8.50 9.86
CA VAL A 116 -0.75 9.27 8.70
C VAL A 116 -2.10 8.78 8.24
N ASN A 117 -3.09 9.66 8.32
CA ASN A 117 -4.42 9.38 7.80
C ASN A 117 -4.48 9.56 6.25
N GLU A 118 -5.59 9.18 5.62
CA GLU A 118 -5.72 9.25 4.15
C GLU A 118 -5.79 10.69 3.60
N ALA A 119 -6.05 11.66 4.48
CA ALA A 119 -6.05 13.08 4.16
C ALA A 119 -4.65 13.71 4.23
N GLY A 120 -3.64 12.96 4.70
CA GLY A 120 -2.29 13.47 4.89
C GLY A 120 -2.11 14.26 6.18
N ASP A 121 -2.99 14.08 7.17
CA ASP A 121 -2.74 14.61 8.52
C ASP A 121 -1.75 13.69 9.24
N PHE A 122 -0.72 14.31 9.81
CA PHE A 122 0.36 13.64 10.53
C PHE A 122 0.10 13.77 12.02
N THR A 123 -0.01 12.63 12.69
CA THR A 123 0.05 12.57 14.14
C THR A 123 1.18 11.66 14.56
N LEU A 124 1.92 12.06 15.58
CA LEU A 124 2.96 11.20 16.13
C LEU A 124 2.29 10.16 17.00
N THR A 125 2.64 8.90 16.79
CA THR A 125 2.36 7.84 17.75
C THR A 125 3.40 7.95 18.85
N GLU A 126 2.95 8.07 20.11
CA GLU A 126 3.87 7.94 21.24
C GLU A 126 4.53 6.56 21.17
N GLU A 127 5.85 6.51 21.42
CA GLU A 127 6.63 5.28 21.42
C GLU A 127 5.88 4.15 22.13
N VAL A 128 5.64 3.04 21.42
CA VAL A 128 5.26 1.80 22.08
C VAL A 128 6.50 1.31 22.81
N ARG A 129 6.50 1.53 24.13
CA ARG A 129 7.47 1.01 25.10
C ARG A 129 7.67 -0.50 24.98
#